data_AF-A0A1X0U7S8-F1
#
_entry.id   AF-A0A1X0U7S8-F1
#
_cell.length_a   1.000
_cell.length_b   1.000
_cell.length_c   1.000
_cell.angle_alpha   90.00
_cell.angle_beta   90.00
_cell.angle_gamma   90.00
#
_symmetry.space_group_name_H-M   'P 1'
#
loop_
_entity.id
_entity.type
_entity.pdbx_description
1 polymer ?
#
loop_
_entity_poly.entity_id
_entity_poly.type
_entity_poly.pdbx_seq_one_letter_code
_entity_poly.pdbx_strand_id
1 'polypeptide(L)'
;MWMVSPHTWIENKVDVFLDEATAHGLNAYRTAVAALIDTAVTRAAIRAGVTHRAAQKNYSDDDVRALVRGAADSLAAEAPGTQLADLRPTHTVPVALAGRTASGLAILTELAASAAGPDRRELLHGLNQTLSLITEWGVVIEEAATAHQHHVAVPEAAIHRTIREFERGGYHLAAGIAPVDGGDPDSLAQAFDHNIAELRREL
;
A
#
# COMPACT_ATOMS: atom_id res chain seq x y z
N MET A 1 14.18 -35.55 16.69
CA MET A 1 14.72 -34.29 17.23
C MET A 1 15.12 -33.44 16.03
N TRP A 2 14.25 -32.54 15.57
CA TRP A 2 14.53 -31.72 14.40
C TRP A 2 15.51 -30.61 14.81
N MET A 3 16.64 -30.53 14.12
CA MET A 3 17.57 -29.39 14.23
C MET A 3 16.83 -28.14 13.76
N VAL A 4 16.56 -27.24 14.70
CA VAL A 4 16.21 -25.85 14.37
C VAL A 4 17.46 -25.27 13.72
N SER A 5 17.39 -24.97 12.41
CA SER A 5 18.48 -24.23 11.76
C SER A 5 18.60 -22.87 12.44
N PRO A 6 19.81 -22.36 12.73
CA PRO A 6 19.97 -21.06 13.36
C PRO A 6 19.32 -20.00 12.47
N HIS A 7 18.32 -19.27 13.01
CA HIS A 7 17.73 -18.15 12.30
C HIS A 7 18.81 -17.16 11.91
N THR A 8 18.82 -16.77 10.63
CA THR A 8 19.81 -15.80 10.14
C THR A 8 19.57 -14.43 10.78
N TRP A 9 20.61 -13.57 10.83
CA TRP A 9 20.46 -12.22 11.40
C TRP A 9 19.27 -11.47 10.78
N ILE A 10 19.08 -11.59 9.46
CA ILE A 10 17.99 -10.93 8.75
C ILE A 10 16.62 -11.51 9.13
N GLU A 11 16.50 -12.83 9.34
CA GLU A 11 15.24 -13.45 9.74
C GLU A 11 14.77 -12.95 11.11
N ASN A 12 15.68 -12.83 12.09
CA ASN A 12 15.34 -12.27 13.39
C ASN A 12 14.84 -10.82 13.28
N LYS A 13 15.46 -10.02 12.41
CA LYS A 13 15.03 -8.62 12.19
C LYS A 13 13.70 -8.53 11.46
N VAL A 14 13.43 -9.46 10.54
CA VAL A 14 12.13 -9.58 9.88
C VAL A 14 11.04 -9.92 10.89
N ASP A 15 11.30 -10.81 11.85
CA ASP A 15 10.33 -11.16 12.90
C ASP A 15 9.98 -9.93 13.76
N VAL A 16 10.99 -9.20 14.23
CA VAL A 16 10.80 -7.96 15.01
C VAL A 16 10.00 -6.92 14.21
N PHE A 17 10.28 -6.79 12.92
CA PHE A 17 9.54 -5.88 12.05
C PHE A 17 8.06 -6.28 11.95
N LEU A 18 7.78 -7.56 11.68
CA LEU A 18 6.42 -8.04 11.48
C LEU A 18 5.58 -7.98 12.76
N ASP A 19 6.18 -8.26 13.92
CA ASP A 19 5.54 -8.13 15.22
C ASP A 19 5.15 -6.67 15.50
N GLU A 20 6.08 -5.74 15.29
CA GLU A 20 5.80 -4.30 15.45
C GLU A 20 4.77 -3.83 14.42
N ALA A 21 4.88 -4.24 13.15
CA ALA A 21 3.95 -3.84 12.09
C ALA A 21 2.52 -4.29 12.42
N THR A 22 2.36 -5.52 12.91
CA THR A 22 1.06 -6.05 13.33
C THR A 22 0.45 -5.22 14.46
N ALA A 23 1.27 -4.75 15.41
CA ALA A 23 0.82 -3.89 16.50
C ALA A 23 0.27 -2.53 16.01
N HIS A 24 0.72 -2.06 14.83
CA HIS A 24 0.22 -0.86 14.16
C HIS A 24 -0.83 -1.13 13.07
N GLY A 25 -1.35 -2.37 12.98
CA GLY A 25 -2.35 -2.76 11.96
C GLY A 25 -1.80 -2.85 10.54
N LEU A 26 -0.47 -2.91 10.38
CA LEU A 26 0.21 -3.04 9.10
C LEU A 26 0.50 -4.52 8.79
N ASN A 27 0.46 -4.86 7.51
CA ASN A 27 0.84 -6.18 7.01
C ASN A 27 1.91 -6.03 5.92
N ALA A 28 2.92 -6.88 5.97
CA ALA A 28 4.00 -6.88 4.98
C ALA A 28 4.52 -8.31 4.74
N TYR A 29 5.11 -8.53 3.57
CA TYR A 29 5.74 -9.81 3.25
C TYR A 29 7.17 -9.87 3.77
N ARG A 30 7.56 -11.03 4.28
CA ARG A 30 8.93 -11.29 4.77
C ARG A 30 10.01 -10.89 3.78
N THR A 31 9.81 -11.19 2.48
CA THR A 31 10.77 -10.87 1.41
C THR A 31 10.92 -9.36 1.21
N ALA A 32 9.81 -8.64 1.14
CA ALA A 32 9.80 -7.19 1.03
C ALA A 32 10.41 -6.52 2.27
N VAL A 33 10.08 -7.03 3.47
CA VAL A 33 10.65 -6.57 4.74
C VAL A 33 12.17 -6.81 4.78
N ALA A 34 12.64 -7.98 4.35
CA ALA A 34 14.07 -8.28 4.30
C ALA A 34 14.81 -7.29 3.38
N ALA A 35 14.28 -7.01 2.19
CA ALA A 35 14.85 -6.04 1.26
C ALA A 35 14.82 -4.59 1.81
N LEU A 36 13.75 -4.23 2.52
CA LEU A 36 13.61 -2.93 3.16
C LEU A 36 14.66 -2.75 4.28
N ILE A 37 14.84 -3.76 5.14
CA ILE A 37 15.85 -3.76 6.20
C ILE A 37 17.25 -3.67 5.59
N ASP A 38 17.56 -4.46 4.56
CA ASP A 38 18.87 -4.42 3.89
C ASP A 38 19.15 -3.04 3.27
N THR A 39 18.14 -2.43 2.66
CA THR A 39 18.23 -1.05 2.15
C THR A 39 18.47 -0.04 3.27
N ALA A 40 17.76 -0.17 4.40
CA ALA A 40 17.93 0.72 5.55
C ALA A 40 19.35 0.62 6.14
N VAL A 41 19.88 -0.60 6.26
CA VAL A 41 21.25 -0.87 6.70
C VAL A 41 22.26 -0.31 5.72
N THR A 42 22.07 -0.50 4.41
CA THR A 42 22.93 0.07 3.36
C THR A 42 22.98 1.59 3.46
N ARG A 43 21.84 2.25 3.65
CA ARG A 43 21.78 3.71 3.86
C ARG A 43 22.51 4.12 5.14
N ALA A 44 22.36 3.36 6.23
CA ALA A 44 23.07 3.62 7.48
C ALA A 44 24.59 3.47 7.31
N ALA A 45 25.04 2.45 6.59
CA ALA A 45 26.45 2.21 6.29
C ALA A 45 27.07 3.39 5.51
N ILE A 46 26.38 3.86 4.46
CA ILE A 46 26.79 5.01 3.66
C ILE A 46 26.88 6.28 4.53
N ARG A 47 25.84 6.57 5.32
CA ARG A 47 25.81 7.77 6.17
C ARG A 47 26.90 7.77 7.23
N ALA A 48 27.21 6.61 7.81
CA ALA A 48 28.21 6.48 8.85
C ALA A 48 29.65 6.28 8.30
N GLY A 49 29.81 6.10 6.98
CA GLY A 49 31.12 5.82 6.36
C GLY A 49 31.71 4.46 6.78
N VAL A 50 30.86 3.47 7.08
CA VAL A 50 31.28 2.13 7.52
C VAL A 50 30.90 1.05 6.52
N THR A 51 31.44 -0.15 6.69
CA THR A 51 31.06 -1.30 5.86
C THR A 51 29.62 -1.76 6.18
N HIS A 52 28.96 -2.38 5.19
CA HIS A 52 27.63 -2.94 5.38
C HIS A 52 27.56 -3.91 6.58
N ARG A 53 28.56 -4.78 6.71
CA ARG A 53 28.67 -5.74 7.82
C ARG A 53 28.80 -5.05 9.19
N ALA A 54 29.52 -3.93 9.26
CA ALA A 54 29.62 -3.15 10.48
C ALA A 54 28.29 -2.47 10.83
N ALA A 55 27.56 -1.95 9.83
CA ALA A 55 26.22 -1.42 10.02
C ALA A 55 25.25 -2.51 10.50
N GLN A 56 25.23 -3.70 9.87
CA GLN A 56 24.40 -4.84 10.31
C GLN A 56 24.64 -5.20 11.79
N LYS A 57 25.90 -5.23 12.21
CA LYS A 57 26.27 -5.55 13.60
C LYS A 57 25.71 -4.54 14.61
N ASN A 58 25.58 -3.29 14.21
CA ASN A 58 25.11 -2.20 15.07
C ASN A 58 23.62 -1.87 14.87
N TYR A 59 22.94 -2.49 13.90
CA TYR A 59 21.53 -2.26 13.64
C TYR A 59 20.69 -3.05 14.63
N SER A 60 20.14 -2.34 15.61
CA SER A 60 19.41 -2.88 16.76
C SER A 60 17.97 -3.28 16.39
N ASP A 61 17.28 -3.93 17.33
CA ASP A 61 15.83 -4.18 17.17
C ASP A 61 15.04 -2.88 17.27
N ASP A 62 15.52 -1.91 18.05
CA ASP A 62 14.89 -0.59 18.17
C ASP A 62 15.00 0.22 16.88
N ASP A 63 16.08 0.05 16.11
CA ASP A 63 16.19 0.61 14.76
C ASP A 63 15.15 0.01 13.80
N VAL A 64 14.88 -1.29 13.93
CA VAL A 64 13.79 -1.94 13.17
C VAL A 64 12.43 -1.40 13.59
N ARG A 65 12.16 -1.30 14.89
CA ARG A 65 10.89 -0.73 15.38
C ARG A 65 10.72 0.74 14.99
N ALA A 66 11.81 1.52 15.00
CA ALA A 66 11.78 2.91 14.53
C ALA A 66 11.43 3.00 13.04
N LEU A 67 11.94 2.07 12.22
CA LEU A 67 11.56 1.98 10.80
C LEU A 67 10.07 1.70 10.61
N VAL A 68 9.50 0.77 11.39
CA VAL A 68 8.06 0.48 11.35
C VAL A 68 7.23 1.66 11.82
N ARG A 69 7.59 2.29 12.95
CA ARG A 69 6.87 3.45 13.48
C ARG A 69 6.86 4.62 12.49
N GLY A 70 7.99 4.90 11.85
CA GLY A 70 8.04 5.91 10.79
C GLY A 70 7.12 5.60 9.61
N ALA A 71 6.99 4.33 9.24
CA ALA A 71 6.03 3.91 8.21
C ALA A 71 4.58 4.04 8.71
N ALA A 72 4.28 3.60 9.93
CA ALA A 72 2.95 3.72 10.53
C ALA A 72 2.49 5.18 10.64
N ASP A 73 3.38 6.08 11.08
CA ASP A 73 3.11 7.51 11.15
C ASP A 73 2.77 8.10 9.77
N SER A 74 3.50 7.68 8.73
CA SER A 74 3.22 8.12 7.35
C SER A 74 1.88 7.61 6.80
N LEU A 75 1.35 6.52 7.36
CA LEU A 75 0.09 5.89 6.96
C LEU A 75 -1.04 6.16 7.96
N ALA A 76 -0.83 7.00 8.97
CA ALA A 76 -1.80 7.19 10.05
C ALA A 76 -3.18 7.63 9.54
N ALA A 77 -3.20 8.50 8.51
CA ALA A 77 -4.43 8.99 7.89
C ALA A 77 -5.22 7.90 7.14
N GLU A 78 -4.59 6.76 6.83
CA GLU A 78 -5.24 5.60 6.23
C GLU A 78 -5.93 4.69 7.24
N ALA A 79 -5.80 4.97 8.54
CA ALA A 79 -6.34 4.14 9.63
C ALA A 79 -6.02 2.64 9.45
N PRO A 80 -4.74 2.25 9.36
CA PRO A 80 -4.33 0.87 9.07
C PRO A 80 -4.98 -0.14 10.02
N GLY A 81 -5.30 -1.32 9.49
CA GLY A 81 -6.00 -2.37 10.25
C GLY A 81 -7.50 -2.16 10.47
N THR A 82 -8.04 -0.98 10.16
CA THR A 82 -9.48 -0.67 10.33
C THR A 82 -10.27 -0.94 9.05
N GLN A 83 -11.48 -1.49 9.18
CA GLN A 83 -12.39 -1.65 8.04
C GLN A 83 -12.99 -0.28 7.68
N LEU A 84 -13.09 0.05 6.40
CA LEU A 84 -13.58 1.36 5.97
C LEU A 84 -15.05 1.57 6.33
N ALA A 85 -15.87 0.51 6.27
CA ALA A 85 -17.26 0.51 6.70
C ALA A 85 -17.48 0.89 8.18
N ASP A 86 -16.47 0.69 9.05
CA ASP A 86 -16.54 1.05 10.47
C ASP A 86 -16.16 2.52 10.74
N LEU A 87 -15.60 3.22 9.75
CA LEU A 87 -15.16 4.60 9.88
C LEU A 87 -16.29 5.57 9.56
N ARG A 88 -16.40 6.62 10.37
CA ARG A 88 -17.34 7.70 10.10
C ARG A 88 -16.91 8.47 8.83
N PRO A 89 -17.82 8.74 7.89
CA PRO A 89 -17.54 9.65 6.79
C PRO A 89 -17.21 11.06 7.28
N THR A 90 -16.13 11.63 6.75
CA THR A 90 -15.64 12.97 7.08
C THR A 90 -15.54 13.88 5.86
N HIS A 91 -15.56 13.32 4.65
CA HIS A 91 -15.41 14.03 3.40
C HIS A 91 -16.55 13.68 2.44
N THR A 92 -16.75 14.54 1.44
CA THR A 92 -17.71 14.32 0.36
C THR A 92 -16.99 14.38 -0.96
N VAL A 93 -17.22 13.41 -1.84
CA VAL A 93 -16.55 13.32 -3.14
C VAL A 93 -17.61 13.34 -4.25
N PRO A 94 -17.43 14.09 -5.36
CA PRO A 94 -18.39 14.05 -6.46
C PRO A 94 -18.61 12.62 -7.00
N VAL A 95 -19.86 12.23 -7.26
CA VAL A 95 -20.19 10.88 -7.76
C VAL A 95 -19.43 10.54 -9.04
N ALA A 96 -19.20 11.53 -9.91
CA ALA A 96 -18.41 11.34 -11.13
C ALA A 96 -16.95 10.96 -10.84
N LEU A 97 -16.33 11.62 -9.84
CA LEU A 97 -14.97 11.30 -9.39
C LEU A 97 -14.92 9.93 -8.69
N ALA A 98 -15.93 9.60 -7.89
CA ALA A 98 -16.07 8.27 -7.28
C ALA A 98 -16.17 7.15 -8.35
N GLY A 99 -16.98 7.36 -9.40
CA GLY A 99 -17.11 6.40 -10.51
C GLY A 99 -15.81 6.21 -11.30
N ARG A 100 -15.11 7.31 -11.60
CA ARG A 100 -13.77 7.25 -12.21
C ARG A 100 -12.76 6.53 -11.32
N THR A 101 -12.80 6.81 -10.03
CA THR A 101 -11.94 6.18 -9.03
C THR A 101 -12.14 4.67 -8.97
N ALA A 102 -13.38 4.20 -8.91
CA ALA A 102 -13.70 2.77 -8.95
C ALA A 102 -13.22 2.09 -10.24
N SER A 103 -13.36 2.78 -11.38
CA SER A 103 -12.86 2.29 -12.67
C SER A 103 -11.32 2.21 -12.70
N GLY A 104 -10.64 3.22 -12.17
CA GLY A 104 -9.18 3.23 -12.04
C GLY A 104 -8.68 2.08 -11.16
N LEU A 105 -9.34 1.82 -10.02
CA LEU A 105 -9.01 0.69 -9.14
C LEU A 105 -9.16 -0.68 -9.83
N ALA A 106 -10.08 -0.82 -10.78
CA ALA A 106 -10.19 -2.05 -11.58
C ALA A 106 -8.93 -2.27 -12.44
N ILE A 107 -8.43 -1.22 -13.08
CA ILE A 107 -7.16 -1.26 -13.84
C ILE A 107 -5.98 -1.56 -12.92
N LEU A 108 -5.95 -0.94 -11.73
CA LEU A 108 -4.92 -1.22 -10.72
C LEU A 108 -4.94 -2.68 -10.26
N THR A 109 -6.12 -3.30 -10.18
CA THR A 109 -6.28 -4.72 -9.86
C THR A 109 -5.61 -5.60 -10.92
N GLU A 110 -5.78 -5.26 -12.20
CA GLU A 110 -5.11 -5.96 -13.30
C GLU A 110 -3.59 -5.74 -13.26
N LEU A 111 -3.13 -4.49 -13.06
CA LEU A 111 -1.70 -4.21 -12.91
C LEU A 111 -1.06 -5.00 -11.75
N ALA A 112 -1.76 -5.10 -10.62
CA ALA A 112 -1.31 -5.90 -9.49
C ALA A 112 -1.27 -7.40 -9.83
N ALA A 113 -2.21 -7.91 -10.62
CA ALA A 113 -2.18 -9.28 -11.12
C ALA A 113 -0.99 -9.53 -12.06
N SER A 114 -0.72 -8.59 -12.98
CA SER A 114 0.41 -8.64 -13.91
C SER A 114 1.77 -8.52 -13.21
N ALA A 115 1.81 -7.78 -12.09
CA ALA A 115 3.01 -7.61 -11.27
C ALA A 115 3.30 -8.80 -10.36
N ALA A 116 2.31 -9.63 -10.06
CA ALA A 116 2.43 -10.66 -9.04
C ALA A 116 3.39 -11.78 -9.46
N GLY A 117 4.23 -12.21 -8.52
CA GLY A 117 5.03 -13.41 -8.67
C GLY A 117 4.20 -14.70 -8.59
N PRO A 118 4.85 -15.89 -8.63
CA PRO A 118 4.15 -17.17 -8.57
C PRO A 118 3.49 -17.47 -7.20
N ASP A 119 3.74 -16.65 -6.17
CA ASP A 119 3.14 -16.83 -4.85
C ASP A 119 1.68 -16.38 -4.85
N ARG A 120 0.78 -17.35 -4.70
CA ARG A 120 -0.67 -17.13 -4.64
C ARG A 120 -1.10 -16.20 -3.49
N ARG A 121 -0.45 -16.27 -2.32
CA ARG A 121 -0.79 -15.41 -1.18
C ARG A 121 -0.38 -13.97 -1.46
N GLU A 122 0.76 -13.79 -2.12
CA GLU A 122 1.21 -12.48 -2.57
C GLU A 122 0.23 -11.84 -3.55
N LEU A 123 -0.14 -12.59 -4.58
CA LEU A 123 -1.17 -12.20 -5.54
C LEU A 123 -2.48 -11.80 -4.84
N LEU A 124 -3.05 -12.70 -4.02
CA LEU A 124 -4.37 -12.47 -3.41
C LEU A 124 -4.40 -11.22 -2.52
N HIS A 125 -3.34 -10.96 -1.75
CA HIS A 125 -3.32 -9.77 -0.92
C HIS A 125 -3.06 -8.49 -1.72
N GLY A 126 -2.27 -8.54 -2.81
CA GLY A 126 -2.17 -7.44 -3.77
C GLY A 126 -3.53 -7.06 -4.37
N LEU A 127 -4.31 -8.07 -4.81
CA LEU A 127 -5.65 -7.87 -5.37
C LEU A 127 -6.67 -7.44 -4.32
N ASN A 128 -6.58 -7.95 -3.09
CA ASN A 128 -7.59 -7.70 -2.07
C ASN A 128 -7.70 -6.21 -1.69
N GLN A 129 -6.59 -5.46 -1.75
CA GLN A 129 -6.60 -4.03 -1.44
C GLN A 129 -7.45 -3.24 -2.45
N THR A 130 -7.19 -3.43 -3.74
CA THR A 130 -7.94 -2.73 -4.80
C THR A 130 -9.38 -3.23 -4.89
N LEU A 131 -9.63 -4.54 -4.75
CA LEU A 131 -10.98 -5.11 -4.75
C LEU A 131 -11.83 -4.62 -3.56
N SER A 132 -11.22 -4.50 -2.38
CA SER A 132 -11.91 -3.95 -1.20
C SER A 132 -12.29 -2.50 -1.45
N LEU A 133 -11.36 -1.68 -1.97
CA LEU A 133 -11.66 -0.28 -2.29
C LEU A 133 -12.74 -0.14 -3.38
N ILE A 134 -12.73 -0.97 -4.44
CA ILE A 134 -13.81 -1.00 -5.45
C ILE A 134 -15.16 -1.25 -4.79
N THR A 135 -15.22 -2.22 -3.86
CA THR A 135 -16.44 -2.56 -3.13
C THR A 135 -16.93 -1.38 -2.32
N GLU A 136 -16.05 -0.73 -1.56
CA GLU A 136 -16.37 0.42 -0.71
C GLU A 136 -16.86 1.62 -1.54
N TRP A 137 -16.15 1.95 -2.63
CA TRP A 137 -16.60 3.00 -3.56
C TRP A 137 -17.94 2.65 -4.20
N GLY A 138 -18.17 1.39 -4.56
CA GLY A 138 -19.43 0.93 -5.13
C GLY A 138 -20.61 1.10 -4.18
N VAL A 139 -20.43 0.77 -2.90
CA VAL A 139 -21.46 0.94 -1.86
C VAL A 139 -21.82 2.41 -1.71
N VAL A 140 -20.85 3.31 -1.52
CA VAL A 140 -21.15 4.74 -1.31
C VAL A 140 -21.74 5.41 -2.56
N ILE A 141 -21.39 4.93 -3.77
CA ILE A 141 -22.03 5.38 -5.03
C ILE A 141 -23.49 4.95 -5.08
N GLU A 142 -23.79 3.69 -4.72
CA GLU A 142 -25.16 3.17 -4.68
C GLU A 142 -26.01 3.94 -3.65
N GLU A 143 -25.50 4.14 -2.44
CA GLU A 143 -26.18 4.90 -1.39
C GLU A 143 -26.50 6.33 -1.85
N ALA A 144 -25.54 7.02 -2.47
CA ALA A 144 -25.75 8.35 -3.03
C ALA A 144 -26.80 8.35 -4.15
N ALA A 145 -26.78 7.36 -5.04
CA ALA A 145 -27.75 7.23 -6.11
C ALA A 145 -29.18 7.01 -5.57
N THR A 146 -29.33 6.12 -4.59
CA THR A 146 -30.59 5.84 -3.89
C THR A 146 -31.12 7.07 -3.15
N ALA A 147 -30.22 7.90 -2.59
CA ALA A 147 -30.56 9.16 -1.94
C ALA A 147 -30.70 10.36 -2.91
N HIS A 148 -30.54 10.15 -4.23
CA HIS A 148 -30.52 11.21 -5.26
C HIS A 148 -29.49 12.32 -4.99
N GLN A 149 -28.32 11.95 -4.47
CA GLN A 149 -27.22 12.86 -4.18
C GLN A 149 -26.20 12.88 -5.32
N HIS A 150 -25.52 14.01 -5.49
CA HIS A 150 -24.44 14.18 -6.47
C HIS A 150 -23.04 14.00 -5.88
N HIS A 151 -22.96 13.72 -4.58
CA HIS A 151 -21.73 13.47 -3.85
C HIS A 151 -21.90 12.19 -3.02
N VAL A 152 -20.82 11.45 -2.86
CA VAL A 152 -20.71 10.31 -1.96
C VAL A 152 -20.07 10.76 -0.65
N ALA A 153 -20.54 10.26 0.49
CA ALA A 153 -19.90 10.50 1.78
C ALA A 153 -18.86 9.41 2.03
N VAL A 154 -17.61 9.78 2.30
CA VAL A 154 -16.51 8.83 2.48
C VAL A 154 -15.65 9.16 3.71
N PRO A 155 -15.08 8.16 4.39
CA PRO A 155 -14.06 8.40 5.39
C PRO A 155 -12.76 8.87 4.72
N GLU A 156 -12.02 9.78 5.37
CA GLU A 156 -10.72 10.27 4.88
C GLU A 156 -9.75 9.13 4.52
N ALA A 157 -9.75 8.06 5.32
CA ALA A 157 -8.94 6.88 5.10
C ALA A 157 -9.18 6.20 3.75
N ALA A 158 -10.42 6.22 3.22
CA ALA A 158 -10.71 5.68 1.91
C ALA A 158 -10.00 6.47 0.80
N ILE A 159 -9.93 7.79 0.94
CA ILE A 159 -9.25 8.69 -0.01
C ILE A 159 -7.74 8.42 0.01
N HIS A 160 -7.10 8.41 1.19
CA HIS A 160 -5.66 8.15 1.30
C HIS A 160 -5.27 6.75 0.79
N ARG A 161 -6.01 5.70 1.20
CA ARG A 161 -5.76 4.33 0.71
C ARG A 161 -5.88 4.25 -0.82
N THR A 162 -6.87 4.94 -1.38
CA THR A 162 -7.07 4.99 -2.83
C THR A 162 -5.92 5.69 -3.54
N ILE A 163 -5.49 6.86 -3.03
CA ILE A 163 -4.32 7.59 -3.57
C ILE A 163 -3.09 6.69 -3.58
N ARG A 164 -2.81 5.98 -2.46
CA ARG A 164 -1.68 5.07 -2.35
C ARG A 164 -1.73 3.96 -3.42
N GLU A 165 -2.89 3.39 -3.70
CA GLU A 165 -3.01 2.37 -4.77
C GLU A 165 -2.80 2.96 -6.17
N PHE A 166 -3.23 4.20 -6.44
CA PHE A 166 -2.90 4.88 -7.71
C PHE A 166 -1.40 5.16 -7.85
N GLU A 167 -0.73 5.61 -6.79
CA GLU A 167 0.72 5.80 -6.77
C GLU A 167 1.45 4.47 -7.02
N ARG A 168 0.98 3.39 -6.38
CA ARG A 168 1.47 2.03 -6.63
C ARG A 168 1.28 1.60 -8.09
N GLY A 169 0.14 1.92 -8.69
CA GLY A 169 -0.09 1.72 -10.13
C GLY A 169 0.92 2.45 -11.01
N GLY A 170 1.21 3.72 -10.68
CA GLY A 170 2.24 4.50 -11.35
C GLY A 170 3.62 3.85 -11.26
N TYR A 171 3.99 3.29 -10.10
CA TYR A 171 5.23 2.51 -9.96
C TYR A 171 5.25 1.25 -10.83
N HIS A 172 4.12 0.54 -10.94
CA HIS A 172 4.03 -0.63 -11.83
C HIS A 172 4.24 -0.25 -13.30
N LEU A 173 3.58 0.81 -13.77
CA LEU A 173 3.74 1.32 -15.13
C LEU A 173 5.20 1.76 -15.40
N ALA A 174 5.81 2.48 -14.47
CA ALA A 174 7.21 2.91 -14.57
C ALA A 174 8.20 1.73 -14.59
N ALA A 175 7.83 0.58 -14.00
CA ALA A 175 8.60 -0.66 -14.05
C ALA A 175 8.36 -1.47 -15.35
N GLY A 176 7.57 -0.96 -16.29
CA GLY A 176 7.24 -1.62 -17.56
C GLY A 176 6.14 -2.67 -17.45
N ILE A 177 5.41 -2.71 -16.33
CA ILE A 177 4.25 -3.58 -16.15
C ILE A 177 3.03 -2.88 -16.75
N ALA A 178 2.33 -3.55 -17.65
CA ALA A 178 1.16 -3.01 -18.33
C ALA A 178 -0.06 -3.94 -18.15
N PRO A 179 -1.30 -3.43 -18.34
CA PRO A 179 -2.48 -4.26 -18.45
C PRO A 179 -2.35 -5.26 -19.61
N VAL A 180 -2.93 -6.44 -19.43
CA VAL A 180 -2.89 -7.54 -20.40
C VAL A 180 -3.81 -7.26 -21.59
N ASP A 181 -4.92 -6.56 -21.35
CA ASP A 181 -5.89 -6.20 -22.39
C ASP A 181 -5.39 -5.13 -23.37
N GLY A 182 -4.26 -4.49 -23.07
CA GLY A 182 -3.66 -3.44 -23.88
C GLY A 182 -4.23 -2.08 -23.49
N GLY A 183 -3.37 -1.24 -22.90
CA GLY A 183 -3.63 0.17 -22.65
C GLY A 183 -2.31 0.93 -22.81
N ASP A 184 -2.39 2.18 -23.26
CA ASP A 184 -1.20 3.03 -23.36
C ASP A 184 -0.69 3.38 -21.94
N PRO A 185 0.52 2.94 -21.54
CA PRO A 185 1.04 3.17 -20.19
C PRO A 185 1.14 4.66 -19.85
N ASP A 186 1.47 5.51 -20.82
CA ASP A 186 1.61 6.95 -20.60
C ASP A 186 0.25 7.60 -20.34
N SER A 187 -0.77 7.24 -21.13
CA SER A 187 -2.15 7.69 -20.90
C SER A 187 -2.70 7.20 -19.55
N LEU A 188 -2.39 5.97 -19.14
CA LEU A 188 -2.80 5.44 -17.83
C LEU A 188 -2.11 6.18 -16.69
N ALA A 189 -0.81 6.42 -16.78
CA ALA A 189 -0.06 7.18 -15.78
C ALA A 189 -0.65 8.59 -15.60
N GLN A 190 -0.93 9.29 -16.70
CA GLN A 190 -1.59 10.61 -16.66
C GLN A 190 -2.98 10.54 -16.03
N ALA A 191 -3.75 9.49 -16.35
CA ALA A 191 -5.08 9.31 -15.78
C ALA A 191 -5.03 9.06 -14.27
N PHE A 192 -4.02 8.32 -13.78
CA PHE A 192 -3.77 8.08 -12.36
C PHE A 192 -3.35 9.35 -11.64
N ASP A 193 -2.36 10.07 -12.18
CA ASP A 193 -1.88 11.35 -11.61
C ASP A 193 -3.00 12.38 -11.49
N HIS A 194 -3.84 12.47 -12.53
CA HIS A 194 -5.01 13.33 -12.47
C HIS A 194 -6.01 12.88 -11.41
N ASN A 195 -6.30 11.58 -11.28
CA ASN A 195 -7.23 11.10 -10.26
C ASN A 195 -6.69 11.34 -8.84
N ILE A 196 -5.39 11.15 -8.62
CA ILE A 196 -4.71 11.52 -7.38
C ILE A 196 -4.87 13.01 -7.10
N ALA A 197 -4.64 13.86 -8.10
CA ALA A 197 -4.74 15.31 -7.93
C ALA A 197 -6.17 15.76 -7.57
N GLU A 198 -7.20 15.17 -8.19
CA GLU A 198 -8.59 15.45 -7.83
C GLU A 198 -8.93 14.93 -6.43
N LEU A 199 -8.58 13.69 -6.08
CA LEU A 199 -8.82 13.12 -4.75
C LEU A 199 -8.14 13.93 -3.63
N ARG A 200 -6.92 14.45 -3.88
CA ARG A 200 -6.22 15.33 -2.93
C ARG A 200 -6.91 16.66 -2.69
N ARG A 201 -7.75 17.14 -3.62
CA ARG A 201 -8.53 18.38 -3.41
C ARG A 201 -9.73 18.17 -2.51
N GLU A 202 -10.12 16.91 -2.27
CA GLU A 202 -11.22 16.53 -1.39
C GLU A 202 -10.75 16.25 0.05
N LEU A 203 -9.46 16.49 0.36
CA LEU A 203 -8.85 16.43 1.69
C LEU A 203 -8.59 17.85 2.21
#